data_AF-A0A9Q2SCE9-F1
#
_entry.id   AF-A0A9Q2SCE9-F1
#
_cell.length_a   1.000
_cell.length_b   1.000
_cell.length_c   1.000
_cell.angle_alpha   90.00
_cell.angle_beta   90.00
_cell.angle_gamma   90.00
#
_symmetry.space_group_name_H-M   'P 1'
#
loop_
_entity.id
_entity.type
_entity.pdbx_description
1 polymer ?
#
loop_
_entity_poly.entity_id
_entity_poly.type
_entity_poly.pdbx_seq_one_letter_code
_entity_poly.pdbx_strand_id
1 'polypeptide(L)' 'MATATRHLIEVQLKGKTLRGLVVSARRSGRSWQAIADEVRDLTGVIVSRETLRSWFRDVPQPPALAS' A
#
# COMPACT_ATOMS: atom_id res chain seq x y z
N MET A 1 9.01 -10.40 -8.05
CA MET A 1 10.19 -10.06 -7.23
C MET A 1 9.84 -8.90 -6.32
N ALA A 2 10.15 -8.99 -5.03
CA ALA A 2 10.11 -7.81 -4.18
C ALA A 2 11.26 -6.88 -4.62
N THR A 3 10.95 -5.64 -4.97
CA THR A 3 11.96 -4.66 -5.39
C THR A 3 12.73 -4.15 -4.17
N ALA A 4 13.96 -3.67 -4.37
CA ALA A 4 14.75 -3.03 -3.30
C ALA A 4 13.95 -1.92 -2.57
N THR A 5 13.13 -1.17 -3.31
CA THR A 5 12.20 -0.17 -2.78
C THR A 5 11.21 -0.75 -1.77
N ARG A 6 10.66 -1.94 -2.03
CA ARG A 6 9.73 -2.60 -1.11
C ARG A 6 10.40 -2.97 0.21
N HIS A 7 11.62 -3.49 0.17
CA HIS A 7 12.39 -3.80 1.38
C HIS A 7 12.70 -2.54 2.19
N LEU A 8 13.10 -1.45 1.52
CA LEU A 8 13.33 -0.18 2.20
C LEU A 8 12.07 0.31 2.93
N ILE A 9 10.91 0.25 2.28
CA ILE A 9 9.63 0.61 2.91
C ILE A 9 9.36 -0.25 4.15
N GLU A 10 9.54 -1.57 4.05
CA GLU A 10 9.28 -2.47 5.19
C GLU A 10 10.23 -2.22 6.38
N VAL A 11 11.49 -1.87 6.13
CA VAL A 11 12.43 -1.45 7.18
C VAL A 11 11.96 -0.16 7.87
N GLN A 12 11.46 0.81 7.10
CA GLN A 12 10.99 2.10 7.64
C GLN A 12 9.65 2.00 8.39
N LEU A 13 8.85 0.97 8.14
CA LEU A 13 7.55 0.77 8.81
C LEU A 13 7.64 0.25 10.26
N LYS A 14 8.86 0.11 10.83
CA LYS A 14 9.14 -0.15 12.26
C LYS A 14 8.26 -1.25 12.87
N GLY A 15 8.23 -2.43 12.25
CA GLY A 15 7.50 -3.61 12.74
C GLY A 15 6.10 -3.79 12.15
N LYS A 16 5.61 -2.86 11.33
CA LYS A 16 4.45 -3.08 10.45
C LYS A 16 4.91 -3.62 9.10
N THR A 17 4.07 -4.43 8.46
CA THR A 17 4.33 -4.88 7.08
C THR A 17 3.62 -3.96 6.08
N LEU A 18 4.25 -3.70 4.94
CA LEU A 18 3.61 -2.95 3.85
C LEU A 18 2.32 -3.64 3.40
N ARG A 19 2.30 -4.98 3.37
CA ARG A 19 1.10 -5.75 3.04
C ARG A 19 -0.04 -5.52 4.03
N GLY A 20 0.25 -5.50 5.34
CA GLY A 20 -0.75 -5.25 6.37
C GLY A 20 -1.39 -3.88 6.22
N LEU A 21 -0.56 -2.85 5.97
CA LEU A 21 -1.02 -1.49 5.70
C LEU A 21 -1.95 -1.47 4.47
N VAL A 22 -1.51 -2.03 3.35
CA VAL A 22 -2.27 -2.04 2.08
C VAL A 22 -3.59 -2.78 2.24
N VAL A 23 -3.58 -3.99 2.80
CA VAL A 23 -4.79 -4.81 2.96
C VAL A 23 -5.81 -4.10 3.86
N SER A 24 -5.35 -3.54 4.98
CA SER A 24 -6.22 -2.80 5.89
C SER A 24 -6.83 -1.58 5.19
N ALA A 25 -6.01 -0.75 4.54
CA ALA A 25 -6.48 0.46 3.87
C ALA A 25 -7.45 0.15 2.72
N ARG A 26 -7.17 -0.89 1.92
CA ARG A 26 -8.06 -1.32 0.83
C ARG A 26 -9.39 -1.84 1.37
N ARG A 27 -9.40 -2.62 2.45
CA ARG A 27 -10.65 -3.07 3.11
C ARG A 27 -11.48 -1.89 3.64
N SER A 28 -10.83 -0.83 4.09
CA SER A 28 -11.48 0.42 4.53
C SER A 28 -11.93 1.35 3.39
N GLY A 29 -11.91 0.90 2.13
CA GLY A 29 -12.39 1.73 1.01
C GLY A 29 -11.34 2.66 0.40
N ARG A 30 -10.12 2.73 0.93
CA ARG A 30 -9.16 3.75 0.52
C ARG A 30 -8.59 3.48 -0.86
N SER A 31 -8.39 4.56 -1.64
CA SER A 31 -7.82 4.49 -2.98
C SER A 31 -6.33 4.14 -2.94
N TRP A 32 -5.80 3.59 -4.03
CA TRP A 32 -4.36 3.32 -4.16
C TRP A 32 -3.50 4.58 -4.02
N GLN A 33 -4.02 5.73 -4.45
CA GLN A 33 -3.34 7.02 -4.28
C GLN A 33 -3.21 7.39 -2.80
N ALA A 34 -4.30 7.29 -2.04
CA ALA A 34 -4.27 7.59 -0.60
C ALA A 34 -3.32 6.68 0.18
N ILE A 35 -3.10 5.45 -0.29
CA ILE A 35 -2.14 4.52 0.30
C ILE A 35 -0.70 4.89 -0.08
N ALA A 36 -0.46 5.31 -1.33
CA ALA A 36 0.84 5.81 -1.77
C ALA A 36 1.30 7.03 -0.97
N ASP A 37 0.38 7.98 -0.74
CA ASP A 37 0.64 9.16 0.08
C ASP A 37 0.96 8.77 1.53
N GLU A 38 0.21 7.84 2.14
CA GLU A 38 0.52 7.35 3.49
C GLU A 38 1.86 6.62 3.57
N VAL A 39 2.23 5.83 2.55
CA VAL A 39 3.56 5.19 2.50
C VAL A 39 4.65 6.26 2.46
N ARG A 40 4.50 7.32 1.66
CA ARG A 40 5.42 8.45 1.64
C ARG A 40 5.50 9.12 3.02
N ASP A 41 4.36 9.39 3.64
CA ASP A 41 4.32 10.13 4.90
C ASP A 41 4.92 9.31 6.06
N LEU A 42 4.76 7.99 6.06
CA LEU A 42 5.32 7.10 7.09
C LEU A 42 6.79 6.75 6.88
N THR A 43 7.27 6.70 5.63
CA THR A 43 8.58 6.13 5.30
C THR A 43 9.53 7.07 4.57
N GLY A 44 9.05 8.21 4.09
CA GLY A 44 9.76 9.10 3.17
C GLY A 44 9.94 8.54 1.75
N VAL A 45 9.56 7.28 1.50
CA VAL A 45 9.73 6.64 0.19
C VAL A 45 8.55 6.95 -0.71
N ILE A 46 8.83 7.56 -1.85
CA ILE A 46 7.82 7.85 -2.87
C ILE A 46 7.60 6.61 -3.73
N VAL A 47 6.34 6.16 -3.82
CA VAL A 47 5.90 5.10 -4.74
C VAL A 47 4.64 5.54 -5.46
N SER A 48 4.48 5.15 -6.73
CA SER A 48 3.25 5.44 -7.46
C SER A 48 2.11 4.50 -7.06
N ARG A 49 0.86 4.95 -7.25
CA ARG A 49 -0.33 4.11 -7.05
C ARG A 49 -0.33 2.88 -7.95
N GLU A 50 0.21 2.99 -9.17
CA GLU A 50 0.34 1.89 -10.13
C GLU A 50 1.34 0.85 -9.63
N THR A 51 2.43 1.31 -9.02
CA THR A 51 3.45 0.43 -8.41
C THR A 51 2.85 -0.36 -7.25
N LEU A 52 2.14 0.30 -6.34
CA LEU A 52 1.46 -0.38 -5.24
C LEU A 52 0.42 -1.38 -5.76
N ARG A 53 -0.42 -0.98 -6.73
CA ARG A 53 -1.40 -1.89 -7.34
C ARG A 53 -0.74 -3.11 -7.97
N SER A 54 0.40 -2.93 -8.64
CA SER A 54 1.17 -4.01 -9.27
C SER A 54 1.72 -4.99 -8.22
N TRP A 55 2.27 -4.49 -7.10
CA TRP A 55 2.79 -5.33 -6.02
C TRP A 55 1.71 -6.10 -5.25
N PHE A 56 0.48 -5.59 -5.24
CA PHE A 56 -0.64 -6.09 -4.46
C PHE A 56 -1.87 -6.40 -5.34
N ARG A 57 -1.63 -7.00 -6.52
CA ARG A 57 -2.67 -7.39 -7.48
C ARG A 57 -3.73 -8.33 -6.93
N ASP A 58 -3.38 -9.10 -5.89
CA ASP A 58 -4.22 -10.06 -5.20
C ASP A 58 -5.12 -9.41 -4.14
N VAL A 59 -4.90 -8.14 -3.81
CA VAL A 59 -5.72 -7.43 -2.81
C VAL A 59 -7.01 -6.98 -3.50
N PRO A 60 -8.17 -7.55 -3.12
CA PRO A 60 -9.43 -7.25 -3.76
C PRO A 60 -9.82 -5.78 -3.56
N GLN A 61 -10.56 -5.25 -4.50
CA GLN A 61 -11.19 -3.95 -4.36
C GLN A 61 -12.17 -4.02 -3.17
N PRO A 62 -12.25 -2.98 -2.32
CA PRO A 62 -13.32 -2.90 -1.33
C PRO A 62 -14.65 -3.17 -2.02
N PRO A 63 -15.58 -3.90 -1.37
CA PRO A 63 -16.91 -4.08 -1.91
C PRO A 63 -17.43 -2.69 -2.27
N ALA A 64 -17.84 -2.50 -3.52
CA ALA A 64 -18.53 -1.28 -3.90
C ALA A 64 -19.70 -1.16 -2.91
N LEU A 65 -19.66 -0.15 -2.05
CA LEU A 65 -20.85 0.21 -1.29
C LEU A 65 -21.95 0.36 -2.34
N ALA A 66 -22.93 -0.55 -2.30
CA ALA A 66 -24.09 -0.47 -3.17
C ALA A 66 -24.62 0.97 -3.05
N SER A 67 -24.53 1.70 -4.15
CA SER A 67 -25.05 3.06 -4.28
C SER A 67 -26.56 3.05 -4.08
#